data_AF-A0A0S7YNZ9-F1
#
_entry.id   AF-A0A0S7YNZ9-F1
#
_cell.length_a   1.000
_cell.length_b   1.000
_cell.length_c   1.000
_cell.angle_alpha   90.00
_cell.angle_beta   90.00
_cell.angle_gamma   90.00
#
_symmetry.space_group_name_H-M   'P 1'
#
loop_
_entity.id
_entity.type
_entity.pdbx_description
1 polymer ?
#
loop_
_entity_poly.entity_id
_entity_poly.type
_entity_poly.pdbx_seq_one_letter_code
_entity_poly.pdbx_strand_id
1 'polypeptide(L)'
;MNTRWFLVLLMVLIAHGAHADADGPDHWNVVGVAAGDVLNIRQEPSGTAAKIGEIPPDGTCVKNLRCVGGLTFEEFTTLSEAEQDEIKKERPRWCYIEYKGIKGWVAGRYLREGSCQQ
;
A
#
# COMPACT_ATOMS: atom_id res chain seq x y z
N MET A 1 14.77 15.13 -64.03
CA MET A 1 13.40 14.84 -63.55
C MET A 1 13.54 14.01 -62.28
N ASN A 2 13.50 14.65 -61.11
CA ASN A 2 13.77 13.99 -59.83
C ASN A 2 12.46 13.82 -59.07
N THR A 3 11.93 12.61 -59.04
CA THR A 3 10.73 12.25 -58.28
C THR A 3 11.13 11.97 -56.82
N ARG A 4 10.80 12.90 -55.92
CA ARG A 4 10.91 12.67 -54.47
C ARG A 4 9.72 11.83 -54.03
N TRP A 5 10.00 10.61 -53.57
CA TRP A 5 9.03 9.75 -52.90
C TRP A 5 8.78 10.30 -51.48
N PHE A 6 7.57 10.75 -51.20
CA PHE A 6 7.12 11.01 -49.84
C PHE A 6 6.51 9.73 -49.27
N LEU A 7 7.25 9.01 -48.43
CA LEU A 7 6.71 7.97 -47.56
C LEU A 7 6.11 8.64 -46.33
N VAL A 8 4.78 8.70 -46.25
CA VAL A 8 4.08 9.07 -45.01
C VAL A 8 3.98 7.81 -44.15
N LEU A 9 4.86 7.72 -43.15
CA LEU A 9 4.81 6.67 -42.13
C LEU A 9 3.73 7.04 -41.10
N LEU A 10 2.53 6.47 -41.24
CA LEU A 10 1.44 6.62 -40.28
C LEU A 10 1.78 5.80 -39.02
N MET A 11 2.29 6.45 -37.96
CA MET A 11 2.47 5.82 -36.64
C MET A 11 1.08 5.57 -36.02
N VAL A 12 0.62 4.32 -36.06
CA VAL A 12 -0.55 3.89 -35.27
C VAL A 12 -0.13 3.83 -33.80
N LEU A 13 -0.56 4.81 -33.01
CA LEU A 13 -0.44 4.79 -31.56
C LEU A 13 -1.39 3.72 -31.01
N ILE A 14 -0.86 2.53 -30.75
CA ILE A 14 -1.57 1.53 -29.94
C ILE A 14 -1.60 2.08 -28.52
N ALA A 15 -2.70 2.73 -28.15
CA ALA A 15 -3.00 3.07 -26.77
C ALA A 15 -3.17 1.77 -25.99
N HIS A 16 -2.10 1.31 -25.34
CA HIS A 16 -2.15 0.20 -24.42
C HIS A 16 -2.98 0.68 -23.23
N GLY A 17 -4.22 0.21 -23.14
CA GLY A 17 -5.05 0.42 -21.95
C GLY A 17 -4.32 -0.17 -20.76
N ALA A 18 -3.80 0.70 -19.89
CA ALA A 18 -3.35 0.29 -18.58
C ALA A 18 -4.59 -0.07 -17.77
N HIS A 19 -4.82 -1.37 -17.58
CA HIS A 19 -5.80 -1.85 -16.63
C HIS A 19 -5.24 -1.61 -15.23
N ALA A 20 -5.77 -0.61 -14.53
CA ALA A 20 -5.55 -0.46 -13.10
C ALA A 20 -6.60 -1.33 -12.40
N ASP A 21 -6.21 -2.53 -11.99
CA ASP A 21 -7.04 -3.33 -11.09
C ASP A 21 -7.04 -2.65 -9.72
N ALA A 22 -8.20 -2.18 -9.28
CA ALA A 22 -8.38 -1.46 -8.02
C ALA A 22 -8.47 -2.40 -6.80
N ASP A 23 -7.73 -3.52 -6.81
CA ASP A 23 -7.83 -4.58 -5.78
C ASP A 23 -6.96 -4.30 -4.52
N GLY A 24 -6.28 -3.16 -4.50
CA GLY A 24 -5.31 -2.81 -3.46
C GLY A 24 -3.99 -3.56 -3.64
N PRO A 25 -2.98 -3.27 -2.82
CA PRO A 25 -1.64 -3.80 -3.05
C PRO A 25 -1.48 -5.20 -2.45
N ASP A 26 -0.77 -6.07 -3.17
CA ASP A 26 -0.40 -7.40 -2.71
C ASP A 26 0.68 -7.36 -1.61
N HIS A 27 1.54 -6.35 -1.64
CA HIS A 27 2.67 -6.21 -0.73
C HIS A 27 2.82 -4.78 -0.22
N TRP A 28 3.43 -4.67 0.96
CA TRP A 28 3.75 -3.41 1.60
C TRP A 28 5.26 -3.26 1.80
N ASN A 29 5.70 -2.00 1.80
CA ASN A 29 6.97 -1.55 2.35
C ASN A 29 6.70 -0.83 3.67
N VAL A 30 7.56 -1.07 4.66
CA VAL A 30 7.55 -0.34 5.94
C VAL A 30 8.11 1.06 5.71
N VAL A 31 7.44 2.06 6.28
CA VAL A 31 7.81 3.47 6.24
C VAL A 31 7.54 4.14 7.58
N GLY A 32 8.25 5.23 7.89
CA GLY A 32 7.94 6.07 9.06
C GLY A 32 8.27 5.44 10.41
N VAL A 33 8.97 4.30 10.44
CA VAL A 33 9.58 3.73 11.64
C VAL A 33 11.01 4.28 11.77
N ALA A 34 11.45 4.64 12.98
CA ALA A 34 12.79 5.17 13.20
C ALA A 34 13.86 4.09 13.00
N ALA A 35 15.08 4.48 12.59
CA ALA A 35 16.16 3.55 12.23
C ALA A 35 16.60 2.58 13.35
N GLY A 36 16.33 2.90 14.61
CA GLY A 36 16.63 2.04 15.77
C GLY A 36 15.40 1.37 16.39
N ASP A 37 14.26 1.37 15.68
CA ASP A 37 12.98 0.83 16.14
C ASP A 37 12.44 -0.21 15.14
N VAL A 38 11.27 -0.76 15.42
CA VAL A 38 10.63 -1.81 14.60
C VAL A 38 9.13 -1.59 14.47
N LEU A 39 8.56 -2.04 13.35
CA LEU A 39 7.13 -2.22 13.23
C LEU A 39 6.73 -3.51 13.93
N ASN A 40 5.96 -3.38 15.01
CA ASN A 40 5.48 -4.53 15.77
C ASN A 40 4.36 -5.27 15.01
N ILE A 41 4.52 -6.59 14.87
CA ILE A 41 3.46 -7.50 14.47
C ILE A 41 2.72 -7.94 15.73
N ARG A 42 1.40 -7.77 15.75
CA ARG A 42 0.56 -7.98 16.93
C ARG A 42 -0.48 -9.07 16.71
N GLN A 43 -0.92 -9.69 17.81
CA GLN A 43 -1.91 -10.75 17.77
C GLN A 43 -3.31 -10.25 17.37
N GLU A 44 -3.66 -9.01 17.75
CA GLU A 44 -4.94 -8.36 17.47
C GLU A 44 -4.71 -6.96 16.86
N PRO A 45 -5.69 -6.34 16.17
CA PRO A 45 -5.58 -5.01 15.58
C PRO A 45 -5.66 -3.90 16.64
N SER A 46 -4.74 -3.93 17.61
CA SER A 46 -4.69 -2.99 18.74
C SER A 46 -3.25 -2.72 19.15
N GLY A 47 -2.95 -1.47 19.50
CA GLY A 47 -1.64 -1.06 20.00
C GLY A 47 -1.25 -1.68 21.36
N THR A 48 -2.21 -2.22 22.10
CA THR A 48 -1.98 -2.87 23.41
C THR A 48 -1.96 -4.40 23.32
N ALA A 49 -2.26 -4.98 22.16
CA ALA A 49 -2.25 -6.42 21.97
C ALA A 49 -0.82 -7.00 22.04
N ALA A 50 -0.72 -8.30 22.37
CA ALA A 50 0.56 -8.99 22.46
C ALA A 50 1.37 -8.83 21.16
N LYS A 51 2.66 -8.51 21.31
CA LYS A 51 3.63 -8.45 20.22
C LYS A 51 4.13 -9.88 19.93
N ILE A 52 4.01 -10.30 18.68
CA ILE A 52 4.34 -11.66 18.22
C ILE A 52 5.40 -11.68 17.12
N GLY A 53 5.87 -10.50 16.69
CA GLY A 53 6.93 -10.37 15.70
C GLY A 53 7.32 -8.91 15.46
N GLU A 54 8.29 -8.72 14.58
CA GLU A 54 8.89 -7.43 14.26
C GLU A 54 9.22 -7.37 12.77
N ILE A 55 9.12 -6.16 12.20
CA ILE A 55 9.58 -5.85 10.85
C ILE A 55 10.55 -4.65 10.96
N PRO A 56 11.73 -4.70 10.33
CA PRO A 56 12.68 -3.58 10.36
C PRO A 56 12.10 -2.33 9.69
N PRO A 57 12.67 -1.13 9.96
CA PRO A 57 12.14 0.14 9.47
C PRO A 57 12.02 0.29 7.95
N ASP A 58 12.81 -0.49 7.21
CA ASP A 58 12.89 -0.54 5.75
C ASP A 58 12.39 -1.90 5.19
N GLY A 59 11.65 -2.66 5.99
CA GLY A 59 11.16 -3.98 5.60
C GLY A 59 10.30 -3.92 4.33
N THR A 60 10.65 -4.75 3.36
CA THR A 60 9.92 -4.93 2.09
C THR A 60 9.27 -6.32 2.03
N CYS A 61 8.56 -6.64 0.94
CA CYS A 61 7.93 -7.94 0.74
C CYS A 61 6.98 -8.36 1.90
N VAL A 62 6.33 -7.38 2.55
CA VAL A 62 5.34 -7.66 3.59
C VAL A 62 4.03 -8.01 2.89
N LYS A 63 3.65 -9.29 2.88
CA LYS A 63 2.47 -9.76 2.14
C LYS A 63 1.19 -9.23 2.80
N ASN A 64 0.35 -8.57 2.01
CA ASN A 64 -0.96 -8.12 2.42
C ASN A 64 -1.94 -9.30 2.41
N LEU A 65 -2.66 -9.53 3.51
CA LEU A 65 -3.72 -10.54 3.56
C LEU A 65 -5.11 -9.89 3.67
N ARG A 66 -5.22 -8.79 4.43
CA ARG A 66 -6.42 -7.94 4.54
C ARG A 66 -6.12 -6.71 5.38
N CYS A 67 -6.86 -5.62 5.17
CA CYS A 67 -6.88 -4.48 6.08
C CYS A 67 -8.29 -4.22 6.63
N VAL A 68 -8.36 -3.60 7.80
CA VAL A 68 -9.60 -3.15 8.47
C VAL A 68 -9.40 -1.74 9.03
N GLY A 69 -10.51 -1.06 9.33
CA GLY A 69 -10.48 0.34 9.78
C GLY A 69 -10.07 1.29 8.65
N GLY A 70 -9.63 2.49 9.02
CA GLY A 70 -9.40 3.58 8.08
C GLY A 70 -10.70 4.21 7.58
N LEU A 71 -10.57 5.08 6.58
CA LEU A 71 -11.68 5.75 5.92
C LEU A 71 -12.38 4.82 4.93
N THR A 72 -13.69 4.98 4.77
CA THR A 72 -14.39 4.49 3.58
C THR A 72 -14.01 5.31 2.34
N PHE A 73 -14.34 4.82 1.16
CA PHE A 73 -14.13 5.57 -0.09
C PHE A 73 -14.92 6.89 -0.10
N GLU A 74 -16.15 6.87 0.38
CA GLU A 74 -16.98 8.07 0.49
C GLU A 74 -16.36 9.08 1.47
N GLU A 75 -15.95 8.63 2.65
CA GLU A 75 -15.30 9.50 3.64
C GLU A 75 -14.00 10.12 3.10
N PHE A 76 -13.18 9.34 2.41
CA PHE A 76 -11.93 9.82 1.82
C PHE A 76 -12.15 10.88 0.72
N THR A 77 -13.23 10.74 -0.05
CA THR A 77 -13.51 11.62 -1.20
C THR A 77 -14.33 12.85 -0.83
N THR A 78 -15.06 12.84 0.27
CA THR A 78 -16.03 13.90 0.62
C THR A 78 -15.64 14.71 1.86
N LEU A 79 -14.93 14.13 2.83
CA LEU A 79 -14.60 14.81 4.08
C LEU A 79 -13.34 15.66 3.97
N SER A 80 -13.30 16.74 4.75
CA SER A 80 -12.10 17.54 4.92
C SER A 80 -10.97 16.75 5.61
N GLU A 81 -9.73 17.19 5.45
CA GLU A 81 -8.57 16.53 6.08
C GLU A 81 -8.70 16.46 7.61
N ALA A 82 -9.25 17.50 8.24
CA ALA A 82 -9.44 17.52 9.69
C ALA A 82 -10.46 16.46 10.15
N GLU A 83 -11.59 16.31 9.45
CA GLU A 83 -12.58 15.27 9.75
C GLU A 83 -12.03 13.87 9.49
N GLN A 84 -11.27 13.70 8.40
CA GLN A 84 -10.58 12.46 8.10
C GLN A 84 -9.60 12.06 9.22
N ASP A 85 -8.88 13.03 9.78
CA ASP A 85 -7.92 12.77 10.85
C ASP A 85 -8.58 12.36 12.16
N GLU A 86 -9.73 12.95 12.52
CA GLU A 86 -10.51 12.50 13.67
C GLU A 86 -10.99 11.06 13.49
N ILE A 87 -11.52 10.73 12.31
CA ILE A 87 -11.94 9.36 12.01
C ILE A 87 -10.77 8.37 12.08
N LYS A 88 -9.60 8.73 11.53
CA LYS A 88 -8.40 7.86 11.56
C LYS A 88 -7.89 7.62 12.99
N LYS A 89 -8.15 8.52 13.94
CA LYS A 89 -7.83 8.30 15.36
C LYS A 89 -8.78 7.27 15.98
N GLU A 90 -10.08 7.36 15.67
CA GLU A 90 -11.11 6.44 16.20
C GLU A 90 -11.06 5.05 15.55
N ARG A 91 -10.82 5.00 14.24
CA ARG A 91 -10.76 3.79 13.42
C ARG A 91 -9.41 3.69 12.72
N PRO A 92 -8.30 3.49 13.45
CA PRO A 92 -7.00 3.36 12.83
C PRO A 92 -6.99 2.17 11.85
N ARG A 93 -6.33 2.36 10.70
CA ARG A 93 -6.13 1.27 9.74
C ARG A 93 -5.17 0.24 10.32
N TRP A 94 -5.58 -1.02 10.33
CA TRP A 94 -4.76 -2.17 10.68
C TRP A 94 -4.75 -3.16 9.52
N CYS A 95 -3.58 -3.72 9.23
CA CYS A 95 -3.45 -4.73 8.19
C CYS A 95 -2.96 -6.05 8.79
N TYR A 96 -3.68 -7.12 8.51
CA TYR A 96 -3.23 -8.48 8.76
C TYR A 96 -2.30 -8.87 7.62
N ILE A 97 -1.07 -9.23 7.98
CA ILE A 97 0.02 -9.46 7.04
C ILE A 97 0.66 -10.83 7.27
N GLU A 98 1.51 -11.21 6.32
CA GLU A 98 2.53 -12.25 6.52
C GLU A 98 3.92 -11.67 6.24
N TYR A 99 4.85 -11.85 7.19
CA TYR A 99 6.24 -11.45 7.02
C TYR A 99 7.17 -12.53 7.58
N LYS A 100 8.03 -13.10 6.74
CA LYS A 100 8.96 -14.19 7.10
C LYS A 100 8.28 -15.34 7.85
N GLY A 101 7.07 -15.70 7.42
CA GLY A 101 6.25 -16.78 8.00
C GLY A 101 5.42 -16.39 9.24
N ILE A 102 5.59 -15.19 9.79
CA ILE A 102 4.79 -14.69 10.91
C ILE A 102 3.52 -14.02 10.35
N LYS A 103 2.35 -14.42 10.85
CA LYS A 103 1.07 -13.80 10.53
C LYS A 103 0.52 -13.02 11.71
N GLY A 104 0.11 -11.77 11.48
CA GLY A 104 -0.40 -10.90 12.52
C GLY A 104 -0.75 -9.51 12.01
N TRP A 105 -1.16 -8.64 12.94
CA TRP A 105 -1.64 -7.29 12.66
C TRP A 105 -0.53 -6.25 12.82
N VAL A 106 -0.42 -5.35 11.84
CA VAL A 106 0.46 -4.18 11.90
C VAL A 106 -0.34 -2.90 11.72
N ALA A 107 0.14 -1.81 12.32
CA ALA A 107 -0.48 -0.51 12.18
C ALA A 107 -0.26 0.01 10.75
N GLY A 108 -1.35 0.19 10.00
CA GLY A 108 -1.33 0.52 8.58
C GLY A 108 -0.73 1.88 8.26
N ARG A 109 -0.59 2.78 9.23
CA ARG A 109 0.09 4.08 9.05
C ARG A 109 1.58 3.95 8.72
N TYR A 110 2.20 2.80 9.01
CA TYR A 110 3.59 2.50 8.70
C TYR A 110 3.74 1.68 7.41
N LEU A 111 2.68 1.53 6.63
CA LEU A 111 2.68 0.76 5.39
C LEU A 111 2.46 1.68 4.19
N ARG A 112 3.34 1.54 3.20
CA ARG A 112 3.20 2.13 1.87
C ARG A 112 3.15 1.00 0.84
N GLU A 113 2.35 1.18 -0.20
CA GLU A 113 2.30 0.24 -1.32
C GLU A 113 3.72 -0.12 -1.80
N GLY A 114 3.94 -1.41 -1.98
CA GLY A 114 5.21 -1.97 -2.37
C GLY A 114 5.03 -3.18 -3.27
N SER A 115 6.15 -3.70 -3.76
CA SER A 115 6.19 -4.91 -4.55
C SER A 115 7.14 -5.92 -3.89
N CYS A 116 6.98 -7.18 -4.25
CA CYS A 116 7.97 -8.20 -3.95
C CYS A 116 8.41 -8.83 -5.26
N GLN A 117 9.68 -8.61 -5.63
CA GLN A 117 10.28 -9.33 -6.74
C GLN A 117 10.63 -10.73 -6.23
N GLN A 118 10.04 -11.76 -6.85
CA GLN A 118 10.37 -13.16 -6.59
C GLN A 118 11.64 -13.55 -7.35
#